data_AF-A0A3D0PRN2-F1
#
_entry.id   AF-A0A3D0PRN2-F1
#
_cell.length_a   1.000
_cell.length_b   1.000
_cell.length_c   1.000
_cell.angle_alpha   90.00
_cell.angle_beta   90.00
_cell.angle_gamma   90.00
#
_symmetry.space_group_name_H-M   'P 1'
#
loop_
_entity.id
_entity.type
_entity.pdbx_description
1 polymer ?
#
loop_
_entity_poly.entity_id
_entity_poly.type
_entity_poly.pdbx_seq_one_letter_code
_entity_poly.pdbx_strand_id
1 'polypeptide(L)'
;MRLTDEDKEHIAELRAAGDSYQQISDKLGLSINTVKSYINRHGLRKNTLYVYCLQCGEKLQQTPKTKRKKFCNDSCRTAWWSAHPDRINRKKVKRSCLYCGKEFEANESSTKKYCSTDCYFKDRFKDYTPKAQGHDRSTAFSGEKHTAMPDGCLCASCAWFYDGKRHCTGCETADENL
;
A
#
# COMPACT_ATOMS: atom_id res chain seq x y z
N MET A 1 37.98 -10.36 33.43
CA MET A 1 37.09 -11.28 34.16
C MET A 1 36.58 -12.33 33.19
N ARG A 2 36.88 -13.61 33.46
CA ARG A 2 36.39 -14.74 32.64
C ARG A 2 35.02 -15.13 33.18
N LEU A 3 34.03 -15.23 32.31
CA LEU A 3 32.67 -15.64 32.70
C LEU A 3 32.71 -17.11 33.10
N THR A 4 32.34 -17.42 34.34
CA THR A 4 32.31 -18.80 34.87
C THR A 4 31.13 -19.57 34.29
N ASP A 5 31.11 -20.90 34.43
CA ASP A 5 29.97 -21.69 33.96
C ASP A 5 28.72 -21.46 34.83
N GLU A 6 28.88 -21.23 36.12
CA GLU A 6 27.80 -20.82 37.05
C GLU A 6 27.17 -19.47 36.64
N ASP A 7 27.98 -18.47 36.28
CA ASP A 7 27.48 -17.19 35.78
C ASP A 7 26.63 -17.36 34.51
N LYS A 8 27.00 -18.29 33.64
CA LYS A 8 26.29 -18.55 32.37
C LYS A 8 24.91 -19.15 32.63
N GLU A 9 24.84 -20.13 33.53
CA GLU A 9 23.58 -20.75 33.94
C GLU A 9 22.65 -19.70 34.58
N HIS A 10 23.16 -18.92 35.54
CA HIS A 10 22.37 -17.87 36.17
C HIS A 10 21.91 -16.78 35.18
N ILE A 11 22.75 -16.38 34.20
CA ILE A 11 22.31 -15.44 33.16
C ILE A 11 21.15 -16.03 32.34
N ALA A 12 21.20 -17.32 32.00
CA ALA A 12 20.14 -17.98 31.23
C ALA A 12 18.83 -18.07 32.03
N GLU A 13 18.92 -18.48 33.30
CA GLU A 13 17.78 -18.59 34.22
C GLU A 13 17.11 -17.23 34.47
N LEU A 14 17.90 -16.22 34.87
CA LEU A 14 17.38 -14.87 35.12
C LEU A 14 16.76 -14.28 33.85
N ARG A 15 17.34 -14.58 32.69
CA ARG A 15 16.80 -14.10 31.41
C ARG A 15 15.48 -14.78 31.03
N ALA A 16 15.34 -16.07 31.32
CA ALA A 16 14.11 -16.83 31.14
C ALA A 16 13.01 -16.37 32.11
N ALA A 17 13.37 -16.14 33.39
CA ALA A 17 12.47 -15.58 34.42
C ALA A 17 12.02 -14.15 34.10
N GLY A 18 12.86 -13.42 33.37
CA GLY A 18 12.43 -12.25 32.64
C GLY A 18 13.17 -10.96 32.97
N ASP A 19 14.29 -11.05 33.67
CA ASP A 19 15.09 -9.90 34.04
C ASP A 19 15.67 -9.17 32.82
N SER A 20 15.78 -7.85 32.95
CA SER A 20 16.46 -6.98 31.99
C SER A 20 17.99 -7.12 32.10
N TYR A 21 18.72 -6.61 31.10
CA TYR A 21 20.19 -6.69 31.11
C TYR A 21 20.81 -6.00 32.33
N GLN A 22 20.22 -4.89 32.79
CA GLN A 22 20.69 -4.17 33.97
C GLN A 22 20.45 -4.97 35.25
N GLN A 23 19.25 -5.51 35.43
CA GLN A 23 18.92 -6.34 36.60
C GLN A 23 19.82 -7.58 36.72
N ILE A 24 20.14 -8.23 35.58
CA ILE A 24 21.09 -9.36 35.57
C ILE A 24 22.50 -8.89 35.93
N SER A 25 22.92 -7.73 35.42
CA SER A 25 24.20 -7.08 35.74
C SER A 25 24.33 -6.87 37.25
N ASP A 26 23.31 -6.26 37.86
CA ASP A 26 23.31 -5.86 39.26
C ASP A 26 23.24 -7.09 40.19
N LYS A 27 22.43 -8.11 39.85
CA LYS A 27 22.31 -9.36 40.63
C LYS A 27 23.60 -10.19 40.65
N LEU A 28 24.30 -10.25 39.52
CA LEU A 28 25.51 -11.08 39.38
C LEU A 28 26.81 -10.30 39.59
N GLY A 29 26.75 -8.98 39.81
CA GLY A 29 27.93 -8.11 39.89
C GLY A 29 28.76 -8.09 38.60
N LEU A 30 28.17 -8.48 37.46
CA LEU A 30 28.84 -8.55 36.17
C LEU A 30 28.70 -7.21 35.44
N SER A 31 29.61 -6.93 34.50
CA SER A 31 29.43 -5.78 33.61
C SER A 31 28.25 -6.01 32.66
N ILE A 32 27.46 -4.98 32.40
CA ILE A 32 26.33 -5.04 31.47
C ILE A 32 26.76 -5.47 30.06
N ASN A 33 28.00 -5.16 29.66
CA ASN A 33 28.55 -5.54 28.37
C ASN A 33 28.84 -7.05 28.30
N THR A 34 29.28 -7.66 29.40
CA THR A 34 29.45 -9.11 29.53
C THR A 34 28.11 -9.82 29.37
N VAL A 35 27.08 -9.36 30.09
CA VAL A 35 25.72 -9.89 30.02
C VAL A 35 25.15 -9.77 28.61
N LYS A 36 25.27 -8.59 27.97
CA LYS A 36 24.84 -8.36 26.57
C LYS A 36 25.56 -9.27 25.59
N SER A 37 26.88 -9.43 25.72
CA SER A 37 27.69 -10.27 24.84
C SER A 37 27.30 -11.75 24.94
N TYR A 38 27.10 -12.24 26.16
CA TYR A 38 26.65 -13.61 26.39
C TYR A 38 25.23 -13.85 25.83
N ILE A 39 24.25 -13.00 26.20
CA ILE A 39 22.87 -13.12 25.72
C ILE A 39 22.78 -13.07 24.18
N ASN A 40 23.60 -12.26 23.52
CA ASN A 40 23.60 -12.19 22.06
C ASN A 40 24.17 -13.45 21.40
N ARG A 41 25.30 -13.97 21.90
CA ARG A 41 25.96 -15.16 21.33
C ARG A 41 25.17 -16.44 21.56
N HIS A 42 24.40 -16.50 22.64
CA HIS A 42 23.61 -17.67 23.02
C HIS A 42 22.10 -17.54 22.70
N GLY A 43 21.69 -16.49 21.97
CA GLY A 43 20.30 -16.36 21.52
C GLY A 43 19.26 -16.11 22.61
N LEU A 44 19.67 -15.76 23.84
CA LEU A 44 18.80 -15.57 25.02
C LEU A 44 18.02 -14.23 24.98
N ARG A 45 17.83 -13.66 23.80
CA ARG A 45 17.03 -12.43 23.67
C ARG A 45 15.58 -12.78 23.96
N LYS A 46 14.93 -12.01 24.83
CA LYS A 46 13.47 -11.97 24.92
C LYS A 46 12.92 -11.57 23.55
N ASN A 47 12.59 -12.56 22.74
CA ASN A 47 12.13 -12.38 21.38
C ASN A 47 10.75 -13.00 21.26
N THR A 48 9.75 -12.25 21.69
CA THR A 48 8.56 -11.94 20.89
C THR A 48 7.61 -11.16 21.79
N LEU A 49 7.48 -9.86 21.51
CA LEU A 49 6.27 -9.18 21.94
C LEU A 49 5.15 -9.73 21.07
N TYR A 50 4.03 -10.12 21.67
CA TYR A 50 2.87 -10.52 20.90
C TYR A 50 1.91 -9.35 20.78
N VAL A 51 1.38 -9.16 19.59
CA VAL A 51 0.34 -8.16 19.30
C VAL A 51 -0.78 -8.86 18.57
N TYR A 52 -2.00 -8.32 18.62
CA TYR A 52 -3.15 -8.93 17.97
C TYR A 52 -3.51 -8.15 16.70
N CYS A 53 -3.94 -8.88 15.65
CA CYS A 53 -4.47 -8.27 14.44
C CYS A 53 -5.74 -7.46 14.77
N LEU A 54 -5.83 -6.23 14.30
CA LEU A 54 -6.99 -5.37 14.54
C LEU A 54 -8.27 -5.86 13.84
N GLN A 55 -8.16 -6.70 12.80
CA GLN A 55 -9.31 -7.21 12.05
C GLN A 55 -9.78 -8.58 12.54
N CYS A 56 -8.89 -9.57 12.55
CA CYS A 56 -9.24 -10.96 12.86
C CYS A 56 -8.88 -11.39 14.28
N GLY A 57 -8.18 -10.54 15.05
CA GLY A 57 -7.75 -10.88 16.41
C GLY A 57 -6.60 -11.90 16.49
N GLU A 58 -6.01 -12.32 15.36
CA GLU A 58 -4.93 -13.31 15.34
C GLU A 58 -3.67 -12.81 16.06
N LYS A 59 -3.00 -13.72 16.78
CA LYS A 59 -1.76 -13.45 17.52
C LYS A 59 -0.57 -13.30 16.56
N LEU A 60 0.04 -12.13 16.56
CA LEU A 60 1.18 -11.76 15.71
C LEU A 60 2.47 -11.66 16.52
N GLN A 61 3.55 -12.19 15.95
CA GLN A 61 4.89 -11.97 16.48
C GLN A 61 5.41 -10.58 16.08
N GLN A 62 5.67 -9.73 17.07
CA GLN A 62 6.33 -8.44 16.91
C GLN A 62 7.84 -8.61 16.99
N THR A 63 8.52 -8.21 15.92
CA THR A 63 9.97 -8.11 15.88
C THR A 63 10.42 -6.92 16.75
N PRO A 64 11.28 -7.11 17.76
CA PRO A 64 11.76 -6.00 18.58
C PRO A 64 12.43 -4.92 17.74
N LYS A 65 12.33 -3.66 18.20
CA LYS A 65 12.87 -2.46 17.53
C LYS A 65 12.24 -2.11 16.16
N THR A 66 11.18 -2.79 15.75
CA THR A 66 10.40 -2.43 14.54
C THR A 66 9.10 -1.72 14.90
N LYS A 67 8.48 -1.03 13.94
CA LYS A 67 7.13 -0.47 14.13
C LYS A 67 6.15 -1.58 14.50
N ARG A 68 5.23 -1.29 15.42
CA ARG A 68 4.23 -2.26 15.90
C ARG A 68 3.38 -2.77 14.74
N LYS A 69 3.34 -4.09 14.52
CA LYS A 69 2.43 -4.74 13.57
C LYS A 69 0.98 -4.52 14.01
N LYS A 70 0.11 -4.24 13.04
CA LYS A 70 -1.34 -4.03 13.24
C LYS A 70 -2.20 -5.12 12.58
N PHE A 71 -1.68 -5.78 11.56
CA PHE A 71 -2.44 -6.73 10.73
C PHE A 71 -1.58 -7.97 10.42
N CYS A 72 -2.21 -9.13 10.26
CA CYS A 72 -1.54 -10.36 9.82
C CYS A 72 -1.20 -10.32 8.33
N ASN A 73 -2.06 -9.74 7.50
CA ASN A 73 -1.92 -9.68 6.04
C ASN A 73 -2.60 -8.43 5.45
N ASP A 74 -2.40 -8.22 4.14
CA ASP A 74 -2.96 -7.06 3.43
C ASP A 74 -4.49 -7.13 3.28
N SER A 75 -5.07 -8.33 3.20
CA SER A 75 -6.53 -8.52 3.20
C SER A 75 -7.17 -7.98 4.48
N CYS A 76 -6.63 -8.35 5.65
CA CYS A 76 -7.07 -7.84 6.95
C CYS A 76 -6.86 -6.33 7.08
N ARG A 77 -5.76 -5.81 6.55
CA ARG A 77 -5.51 -4.36 6.52
C ARG A 77 -6.61 -3.65 5.73
N THR A 78 -6.89 -4.10 4.52
CA THR A 78 -7.88 -3.47 3.63
C THR A 78 -9.29 -3.59 4.21
N ALA A 79 -9.69 -4.78 4.68
CA ALA A 79 -10.99 -5.00 5.33
C ALA A 79 -11.20 -4.07 6.54
N TRP A 80 -10.17 -3.92 7.38
CA TRP A 80 -10.25 -3.05 8.55
C TRP A 80 -10.42 -1.57 8.17
N TRP A 81 -9.63 -1.07 7.20
CA TRP A 81 -9.73 0.33 6.76
C TRP A 81 -11.02 0.65 6.00
N SER A 82 -11.60 -0.33 5.29
CA SER A 82 -12.91 -0.19 4.66
C SER A 82 -14.04 -0.13 5.69
N ALA A 83 -13.94 -0.90 6.78
CA ALA A 83 -14.91 -0.89 7.88
C ALA A 83 -14.78 0.32 8.81
N HIS A 84 -13.60 0.95 8.87
CA HIS A 84 -13.31 2.09 9.75
C HIS A 84 -12.89 3.35 8.97
N PRO A 85 -13.76 3.91 8.12
CA PRO A 85 -13.44 5.12 7.37
C PRO A 85 -13.28 6.36 8.26
N ASP A 86 -13.89 6.34 9.45
CA ASP A 86 -13.80 7.35 10.52
C ASP A 86 -12.39 7.46 11.13
N ARG A 87 -11.66 6.35 11.16
CA ARG A 87 -10.27 6.29 11.67
C ARG A 87 -9.25 6.88 10.68
N ILE A 88 -9.67 7.18 9.45
CA ILE A 88 -8.82 7.81 8.45
C ILE A 88 -8.94 9.33 8.63
N ASN A 89 -7.83 10.00 8.92
CA ASN A 89 -7.81 11.46 9.01
C ASN A 89 -8.03 12.06 7.61
N ARG A 90 -9.29 12.37 7.29
CA ARG A 90 -9.75 12.97 6.02
C ARG A 90 -10.07 14.44 6.19
N LYS A 91 -9.24 15.21 6.90
CA LYS A 91 -9.38 16.67 6.91
C LYS A 91 -9.25 17.17 5.49
N LYS A 92 -10.33 17.76 4.97
CA LYS A 92 -10.36 18.37 3.65
C LYS A 92 -10.07 19.85 3.80
N VAL A 93 -9.19 20.35 2.95
CA VAL A 93 -8.86 21.76 2.82
C VAL A 93 -9.25 22.23 1.43
N LYS A 94 -9.80 23.44 1.33
CA LYS A 94 -10.05 24.08 0.04
C LYS A 94 -8.76 24.65 -0.51
N ARG A 95 -8.53 24.48 -1.81
CA ARG A 95 -7.39 25.06 -2.54
C ARG A 95 -7.84 25.52 -3.91
N SER A 96 -7.16 26.53 -4.44
CA SER A 96 -7.41 27.04 -5.79
C SER A 96 -6.50 26.34 -6.79
N CYS A 97 -7.06 25.92 -7.93
CA CYS A 97 -6.32 25.32 -9.03
C CYS A 97 -5.43 26.37 -9.71
N LEU A 98 -4.15 26.09 -9.92
CA LEU A 98 -3.23 27.02 -10.57
C LEU A 98 -3.56 27.27 -12.05
N TYR A 99 -4.21 26.32 -12.73
CA TYR A 99 -4.55 26.42 -14.14
C TYR A 99 -5.90 27.13 -14.38
N CYS A 100 -6.96 26.65 -13.74
CA CYS A 100 -8.33 27.12 -14.01
C CYS A 100 -8.90 28.04 -12.93
N GLY A 101 -8.16 28.30 -11.85
CA GLY A 101 -8.59 29.16 -10.73
C GLY A 101 -9.68 28.57 -9.83
N LYS A 102 -10.34 27.48 -10.23
CA LYS A 102 -11.45 26.89 -9.47
C LYS A 102 -10.99 26.34 -8.12
N GLU A 103 -11.81 26.55 -7.10
CA GLU A 103 -11.61 25.92 -5.79
C GLU A 103 -11.93 24.43 -5.86
N PHE A 104 -11.10 23.62 -5.20
CA PHE A 104 -11.30 22.19 -5.07
C PHE A 104 -10.92 21.70 -3.66
N GLU A 105 -11.53 20.59 -3.25
CA GLU A 105 -11.22 19.95 -1.99
C GLU A 105 -10.01 19.01 -2.15
N ALA A 106 -9.00 19.23 -1.34
CA ALA A 106 -7.85 18.34 -1.21
C ALA A 106 -7.77 17.81 0.22
N ASN A 107 -7.20 16.62 0.42
CA ASN A 107 -6.82 16.22 1.77
C ASN A 107 -5.77 17.21 2.30
N GLU A 108 -5.77 17.49 3.60
CA GLU A 108 -4.81 18.39 4.25
C GLU A 108 -3.35 17.99 3.94
N SER A 109 -3.08 16.68 3.98
CA SER A 109 -1.78 16.08 3.64
C SER A 109 -1.47 16.05 2.14
N SER A 110 -2.45 16.34 1.28
CA SER A 110 -2.23 16.39 -0.16
C SER A 110 -1.33 17.57 -0.49
N THR A 111 -0.49 17.45 -1.51
CA THR A 111 0.27 18.57 -2.11
C THR A 111 -0.28 18.96 -3.49
N LYS A 112 -1.52 18.52 -3.81
CA LYS A 112 -2.18 18.81 -5.08
C LYS A 112 -2.31 20.32 -5.30
N LYS A 113 -1.88 20.76 -6.48
CA LYS A 113 -1.95 22.15 -6.99
C LYS A 113 -3.03 22.36 -8.06
N TYR A 114 -3.55 21.26 -8.62
CA TYR A 114 -4.53 21.26 -9.71
C TYR A 114 -5.75 20.45 -9.31
N CYS A 115 -6.93 20.90 -9.76
CA CYS A 115 -8.19 20.22 -9.45
C CYS A 115 -8.36 18.89 -10.21
N SER A 116 -7.71 18.74 -11.37
CA SER A 116 -7.73 17.52 -12.19
C SER A 116 -6.39 17.26 -12.86
N THR A 117 -6.19 16.02 -13.29
CA THR A 117 -5.03 15.62 -14.09
C THR A 117 -4.97 16.41 -15.39
N ASP A 118 -6.11 16.71 -16.01
CA ASP A 118 -6.17 17.52 -17.23
C ASP A 118 -5.66 18.95 -17.00
N CYS A 119 -6.02 19.59 -15.88
CA CYS A 119 -5.52 20.92 -15.54
C CYS A 119 -4.00 20.90 -15.32
N TYR A 120 -3.47 19.84 -14.71
CA TYR A 120 -2.02 19.65 -14.59
C TYR A 120 -1.34 19.54 -15.97
N PHE A 121 -1.92 18.77 -16.90
CA PHE A 121 -1.35 18.61 -18.23
C PHE A 121 -1.47 19.88 -19.08
N LYS A 122 -2.62 20.56 -19.07
CA LYS A 122 -2.83 21.80 -19.83
C LYS A 122 -1.92 22.94 -19.37
N ASP A 123 -1.61 23.01 -18.08
CA ASP A 123 -0.68 24.01 -17.54
C ASP A 123 0.77 23.72 -17.94
N ARG A 124 1.15 22.43 -17.97
CA ARG A 124 2.54 22.02 -18.19
C ARG A 124 2.90 21.78 -19.67
N PHE A 125 1.94 21.45 -20.52
CA PHE A 125 2.15 21.04 -21.90
C PHE A 125 1.23 21.82 -22.85
N LYS A 126 1.82 22.56 -23.79
CA LYS A 126 1.10 23.44 -24.73
C LYS A 126 0.21 22.67 -25.72
N ASP A 127 0.66 21.49 -26.15
CA ASP A 127 -0.03 20.68 -27.17
C ASP A 127 -0.85 19.52 -26.57
N TYR A 128 -1.23 19.62 -25.30
CA TYR A 128 -2.03 18.57 -24.65
C TYR A 128 -3.47 18.55 -25.20
N THR A 129 -3.78 17.50 -25.94
CA THR A 129 -5.17 17.13 -26.23
C THR A 129 -5.69 16.19 -25.14
N PRO A 130 -6.86 16.49 -24.54
CA PRO A 130 -7.50 15.56 -23.63
C PRO A 130 -7.71 14.22 -24.32
N LYS A 131 -7.41 13.11 -23.64
CA LYS A 131 -7.80 11.80 -24.14
C LYS A 131 -9.33 11.76 -24.19
N ALA A 132 -9.89 11.26 -25.28
CA ALA A 132 -11.33 11.01 -25.37
C ALA A 132 -11.77 10.23 -24.13
N GLN A 133 -12.87 10.67 -23.51
CA GLN A 133 -13.41 10.01 -22.33
C GLN A 133 -13.78 8.59 -22.74
N GLY A 134 -13.20 7.60 -22.06
CA GLY A 134 -13.62 6.21 -22.24
C GLY A 134 -15.12 6.14 -21.96
N HIS A 135 -15.87 5.52 -22.86
CA HIS A 135 -17.29 5.32 -22.67
C HIS A 135 -17.53 4.46 -21.41
N ASP A 136 -18.73 4.48 -20.86
CA ASP A 136 -19.10 3.58 -19.76
C ASP A 136 -19.43 2.20 -20.34
N ARG A 137 -18.78 1.13 -19.85
CA ARG A 137 -19.05 -0.24 -20.32
C ARG A 137 -20.44 -0.72 -19.91
N SER A 138 -21.05 -0.11 -18.90
CA SER A 138 -22.38 -0.45 -18.42
C SER A 138 -23.52 0.20 -19.22
N THR A 139 -23.21 1.22 -20.03
CA THR A 139 -24.20 1.87 -20.92
C THR A 139 -24.16 1.35 -22.35
N ALA A 140 -23.19 0.51 -22.71
CA ALA A 140 -23.10 -0.14 -24.02
C ALA A 140 -24.07 -1.34 -24.06
N PHE A 141 -25.34 -1.09 -24.39
CA PHE A 141 -26.28 -2.16 -24.71
C PHE A 141 -25.97 -2.72 -26.12
N SER A 142 -25.99 -4.04 -26.25
CA SER A 142 -25.82 -4.72 -27.53
C SER A 142 -26.88 -4.24 -28.54
N GLY A 143 -26.48 -3.51 -29.59
CA GLY A 143 -27.34 -3.22 -30.74
C GLY A 143 -27.52 -1.74 -31.11
N GLU A 144 -27.01 -0.77 -30.34
CA GLU A 144 -27.03 0.63 -30.79
C GLU A 144 -25.93 0.88 -31.83
N LYS A 145 -26.34 1.44 -32.98
CA LYS A 145 -25.41 1.88 -34.03
C LYS A 145 -24.56 3.03 -33.49
N HIS A 146 -23.27 2.80 -33.30
CA HIS A 146 -22.32 3.90 -33.15
C HIS A 146 -22.28 4.69 -34.46
N THR A 147 -22.69 5.97 -34.44
CA THR A 147 -22.73 6.87 -35.60
C THR A 147 -21.35 7.24 -36.16
N ALA A 148 -20.29 6.64 -35.64
CA ALA A 148 -18.90 6.87 -36.00
C ALA A 148 -18.14 5.57 -36.37
N MET A 149 -18.85 4.53 -36.80
CA MET A 149 -18.23 3.34 -37.41
C MET A 149 -18.04 3.53 -38.92
N PRO A 150 -16.89 3.10 -39.49
CA PRO A 150 -16.75 2.96 -40.93
C PRO A 150 -17.72 1.90 -41.48
N ASP A 151 -18.19 2.09 -42.72
CA ASP A 151 -19.03 1.11 -43.42
C ASP A 151 -18.32 -0.26 -43.50
N GLY A 152 -19.01 -1.32 -43.07
CA GLY A 152 -18.51 -2.71 -43.06
C GLY A 152 -18.09 -3.28 -41.69
N CYS A 153 -18.08 -2.48 -40.61
CA CYS A 153 -17.70 -2.96 -39.29
C CYS A 153 -18.90 -3.50 -38.48
N LEU A 154 -18.90 -4.80 -38.13
CA LEU A 154 -20.03 -5.48 -37.47
C LEU A 154 -19.88 -5.65 -35.95
N CYS A 155 -18.79 -5.19 -35.32
CA CYS A 155 -18.47 -5.51 -33.93
C CYS A 155 -18.71 -4.35 -32.95
N ALA A 156 -19.97 -4.15 -32.53
CA ALA A 156 -20.32 -3.19 -31.47
C ALA A 156 -19.77 -3.57 -30.07
N SER A 157 -19.22 -4.78 -29.91
CA SER A 157 -18.80 -5.35 -28.64
C SER A 157 -17.31 -5.76 -28.60
N CYS A 158 -16.51 -5.33 -29.58
CA CYS A 158 -15.09 -5.65 -29.61
C CYS A 158 -14.32 -4.84 -28.54
N ALA A 159 -13.77 -5.55 -27.54
CA ALA A 159 -12.96 -4.95 -26.48
C ALA A 159 -11.75 -4.15 -27.01
N TRP A 160 -11.34 -4.39 -28.26
CA TRP A 160 -10.20 -3.72 -28.91
C TRP A 160 -10.52 -2.31 -29.44
N PHE A 161 -11.78 -2.00 -29.74
CA PHE A 161 -12.16 -0.69 -30.27
C PHE A 161 -12.18 0.41 -29.18
N TYR A 162 -12.38 0.00 -27.93
CA TYR A 162 -12.63 0.90 -26.80
C TYR A 162 -11.44 1.75 -26.35
N ASP A 163 -10.22 1.26 -26.55
CA ASP A 163 -9.01 1.94 -26.09
C ASP A 163 -8.39 2.86 -27.15
N GLY A 164 -8.97 2.91 -28.37
CA GLY A 164 -8.55 3.82 -29.46
C GLY A 164 -7.08 3.74 -29.85
N LYS A 165 -6.40 2.63 -29.53
CA LYS A 165 -4.93 2.55 -29.52
C LYS A 165 -4.31 1.43 -30.34
N ARG A 166 -5.10 0.58 -31.02
CA ARG A 166 -4.55 -0.48 -31.87
C ARG A 166 -5.42 -0.70 -33.11
N HIS A 167 -4.75 -0.88 -34.24
CA HIS A 167 -5.32 -1.31 -35.51
C HIS A 167 -6.03 -2.66 -35.34
N CYS A 168 -7.23 -2.81 -35.91
CA CYS A 168 -7.97 -4.07 -35.89
C CYS A 168 -7.33 -5.03 -36.89
N THR A 169 -6.56 -6.00 -36.41
CA THR A 169 -5.91 -7.01 -37.27
C THR A 169 -6.88 -8.06 -37.83
N GLY A 170 -8.19 -7.90 -37.63
CA GLY A 170 -9.23 -8.84 -38.07
C GLY A 170 -9.93 -8.48 -39.39
N CYS A 171 -9.53 -7.39 -40.06
CA CYS A 171 -10.15 -6.93 -41.30
C CYS A 171 -9.21 -6.98 -42.53
N GLU A 172 -8.15 -7.80 -42.52
CA GLU A 172 -7.24 -7.93 -43.68
C GLU A 172 -7.71 -8.89 -44.78
N THR A 173 -8.93 -9.45 -44.71
CA THR A 173 -9.47 -10.26 -45.82
C THR A 173 -10.94 -9.93 -46.09
N ALA A 174 -11.19 -8.82 -46.77
CA ALA A 174 -12.46 -8.58 -47.44
C ALA A 174 -12.29 -7.84 -48.79
N ASP A 175 -11.13 -7.97 -49.42
CA ASP A 175 -10.98 -7.69 -50.85
C ASP A 175 -10.66 -9.02 -51.54
N GLU A 176 -11.71 -9.73 -51.95
CA GLU A 176 -11.76 -10.52 -53.20
C GLU A 176 -13.17 -11.11 -53.37
N ASN A 177 -13.86 -10.63 -54.42
CA ASN A 177 -15.18 -11.00 -54.94
C ASN A 177 -16.40 -10.29 -54.34
N LEU A 178 -16.70 -9.08 -54.83
CA LEU A 178 -17.74 -8.89 -55.87
C LEU A 178 -17.61 -7.50 -56.54
#